data_AF-A0A1G2CRE8-F1
#
_entry.id   AF-A0A1G2CRE8-F1
#
_cell.length_a   1.000
_cell.length_b   1.000
_cell.length_c   1.000
_cell.angle_alpha   90.00
_cell.angle_beta   90.00
_cell.angle_gamma   90.00
#
_symmetry.space_group_name_H-M   'P 1'
#
loop_
_entity.id
_entity.type
_entity.pdbx_description
1 polymer ?
#
loop_
_entity_poly.entity_id
_entity_poly.type
_entity_poly.pdbx_seq_one_letter_code
_entity_poly.pdbx_strand_id
1 'polypeptide(L)' 'MEIRKKEGEAASSLVYRFNKRVQQSGIIKEVKKRRFKKRAESKIKKRISAIYKNTKLKEVQKLRKLGKI' A
#
# COMPACT_ATOMS: atom_id res chain seq x y z
N MET A 1 -5.27 -4.27 -17.81
CA MET A 1 -3.89 -4.66 -17.43
C MET A 1 -3.66 -6.04 -18.00
N GLU A 2 -2.87 -6.13 -19.06
CA GLU A 2 -2.66 -7.38 -19.80
C GLU A 2 -1.19 -7.78 -19.69
N ILE A 3 -0.92 -9.06 -19.45
CA ILE A 3 0.44 -9.60 -19.42
C ILE A 3 0.49 -10.72 -20.45
N ARG A 4 1.32 -10.52 -21.46
CA ARG A 4 1.56 -11.50 -22.52
C ARG A 4 2.64 -12.48 -22.08
N LYS A 5 2.43 -13.74 -22.47
CA LYS A 5 3.40 -14.82 -22.30
C LYS A 5 4.64 -14.50 -23.11
N LYS A 6 5.83 -14.69 -22.54
CA LYS A 6 7.09 -14.63 -23.27
C LYS A 6 7.41 -16.00 -23.87
N GLU A 7 8.17 -16.04 -24.96
CA GLU A 7 8.64 -17.30 -25.56
C GLU A 7 9.48 -18.08 -24.53
N GLY A 8 9.22 -19.39 -24.41
CA GLY A 8 9.88 -20.26 -23.42
C GLY A 8 9.42 -20.10 -21.96
N GLU A 9 8.45 -19.23 -21.65
CA GLU A 9 8.00 -19.01 -20.26
C GLU A 9 7.13 -20.16 -19.74
N ALA A 10 7.51 -20.72 -18.59
CA ALA A 10 6.69 -21.66 -17.85
C ALA A 10 5.40 -20.96 -17.34
N ALA A 11 4.27 -21.67 -17.39
CA ALA A 11 2.97 -21.11 -17.00
C ALA A 11 2.95 -20.53 -15.57
N SER A 12 3.72 -21.12 -14.65
CA SER A 12 3.88 -20.64 -13.27
C SER A 12 4.52 -19.24 -13.18
N SER A 13 5.52 -18.95 -14.01
CA SER A 13 6.19 -17.64 -14.04
C SER A 13 5.29 -16.53 -14.56
N LEU A 14 4.43 -16.85 -15.54
CA LEU A 14 3.42 -15.93 -16.05
C LEU A 14 2.42 -15.54 -14.96
N VAL A 15 1.91 -16.53 -14.20
CA VAL A 15 0.99 -16.30 -13.07
C VAL A 15 1.66 -15.49 -11.96
N TYR A 16 2.94 -15.76 -11.65
CA TYR A 16 3.68 -14.98 -10.66
C TYR A 16 3.79 -13.49 -11.05
N ARG A 17 4.17 -13.21 -12.30
CA ARG A 17 4.25 -11.83 -12.83
C ARG A 17 2.91 -11.14 -12.80
N PHE A 18 1.84 -11.85 -13.14
CA PHE A 18 0.48 -11.34 -13.02
C PHE A 18 0.14 -10.95 -11.59
N ASN A 19 0.34 -11.85 -10.64
CA ASN A 19 0.06 -11.59 -9.23
C ASN A 19 0.89 -10.41 -8.70
N LYS A 20 2.20 -10.34 -9.02
CA LYS A 20 3.05 -9.23 -8.62
C LYS A 20 2.57 -7.90 -9.18
N ARG A 21 2.20 -7.85 -10.46
CA ARG A 21 1.71 -6.62 -11.08
C ARG A 21 0.36 -6.19 -10.50
N VAL A 22 -0.52 -7.13 -10.16
CA VAL A 22 -1.83 -6.85 -9.54
C VAL A 22 -1.66 -6.37 -8.09
N GLN A 23 -0.68 -6.90 -7.37
CA GLN A 23 -0.34 -6.42 -6.02
C GLN A 23 0.28 -5.02 -6.07
N GLN A 24 1.21 -4.79 -7.00
CA GLN A 24 1.86 -3.48 -7.19
C GLN A 24 0.89 -2.40 -7.65
N SER A 25 -0.07 -2.74 -8.52
CA SER A 25 -1.09 -1.79 -8.98
C SER A 25 -2.04 -1.34 -7.87
N GLY A 26 -2.04 -2.01 -6.71
CA GLY A 26 -2.84 -1.61 -5.56
C GLY A 26 -4.34 -1.87 -5.71
N ILE A 27 -4.79 -2.43 -6.85
CA ILE A 27 -6.20 -2.69 -7.17
C ILE A 27 -6.87 -3.52 -6.07
N ILE A 28 -6.20 -4.56 -5.57
CA ILE A 28 -6.73 -5.39 -4.47
C ILE A 28 -6.98 -4.56 -3.21
N LYS A 29 -6.08 -3.64 -2.86
CA LYS A 29 -6.24 -2.76 -1.68
C LYS A 29 -7.39 -1.79 -1.88
N GLU A 30 -7.54 -1.25 -3.08
CA GLU A 30 -8.63 -0.35 -3.43
C GLU A 30 -9.99 -1.04 -3.38
N VAL A 31 -10.12 -2.22 -3.99
CA VAL A 31 -11.34 -3.02 -3.95
C VAL A 31 -11.72 -3.36 -2.51
N LYS A 32 -10.76 -3.78 -1.68
CA LYS A 32 -11.00 -4.04 -0.25
C LYS A 32 -11.42 -2.77 0.50
N LYS A 33 -10.84 -1.61 0.19
CA LYS A 33 -11.21 -0.32 0.79
C LYS A 33 -12.62 0.13 0.40
N ARG A 34 -13.03 -0.10 -0.85
CA ARG A 34 -14.33 0.30 -1.41
C ARG A 34 -15.45 -0.69 -1.12
N ARG A 35 -15.14 -1.91 -0.67
CA ARG A 35 -16.10 -3.00 -0.37
C ARG A 35 -17.26 -2.56 0.53
N PHE A 36 -17.00 -1.69 1.50
CA PHE A 36 -18.00 -1.20 2.46
C PHE A 36 -18.01 0.32 2.52
N LYS A 37 -19.22 0.91 2.64
CA LYS A 37 -19.39 2.36 2.82
C LYS A 37 -18.85 2.76 4.20
N LYS A 38 -17.92 3.72 4.22
CA LYS A 38 -17.40 4.31 5.46
C LYS A 38 -18.12 5.64 5.73
N ARG A 39 -18.44 5.90 7.00
CA ARG A 39 -18.93 7.23 7.43
C ARG A 39 -17.82 8.27 7.29
N ALA A 40 -18.19 9.52 7.05
CA ALA A 40 -17.23 10.62 7.07
C ALA A 40 -16.62 10.78 8.48
N GLU A 41 -15.31 11.00 8.55
CA GLU A 41 -14.64 11.26 9.82
C GLU A 41 -14.95 12.67 10.35
N SER A 42 -15.13 12.79 11.67
CA SER A 42 -15.32 14.09 12.32
C SER A 42 -14.03 14.92 12.28
N LYS A 43 -14.16 16.25 12.40
CA LYS A 43 -13.02 17.19 12.40
C LYS A 43 -11.96 16.82 13.46
N ILE A 44 -12.40 16.41 14.66
CA ILE A 44 -11.51 16.00 15.76
C ILE A 44 -10.71 14.75 15.39
N LYS A 45 -11.35 13.71 14.83
CA LYS A 45 -10.66 12.48 14.43
C LYS A 45 -9.60 12.75 13.36
N LYS A 46 -9.90 13.61 12.39
CA LYS A 46 -8.94 14.06 11.37
C LYS A 46 -7.73 14.76 12.00
N ARG A 47 -7.96 15.64 12.98
CA ARG A 47 -6.91 16.36 13.71
C ARG A 47 -5.98 15.40 14.47
N ILE A 48 -6.54 14.45 15.22
CA ILE A 48 -5.77 13.45 15.97
C ILE A 48 -4.91 12.59 15.02
N SER A 49 -5.49 12.14 13.90
CA SER A 49 -4.77 11.37 12.88
C SER A 49 -3.60 12.15 12.28
N ALA A 50 -3.79 13.45 12.01
CA ALA A 50 -2.72 14.32 11.50
C ALA A 50 -1.59 14.52 12.52
N ILE A 51 -1.93 14.74 13.80
CA ILE A 51 -0.94 14.85 14.89
C ILE A 51 -0.12 13.56 14.99
N TYR A 52 -0.78 12.40 15.02
CA TYR A 52 -0.11 11.09 15.09
C TYR A 52 0.85 10.85 13.91
N LYS A 53 0.46 11.21 12.69
CA LYS A 53 1.35 11.10 11.52
C LYS A 53 2.60 11.95 11.67
N ASN A 54 2.44 13.19 12.14
CA ASN A 54 3.57 14.10 12.35
C ASN A 54 4.50 13.64 13.47
N THR A 55 3.96 13.11 14.57
CA THR A 55 4.79 12.56 15.65
C THR A 55 5.57 11.34 15.19
N LYS A 56 4.93 10.40 14.50
CA LYS A 56 5.62 9.23 13.93
C LYS A 56 6.68 9.57 12.91
N LEU A 57 6.43 10.58 12.07
CA LEU A 57 7.44 11.05 11.11
C LEU A 57 8.68 11.61 11.82
N LYS A 58 8.50 12.38 12.90
CA LYS A 58 9.62 12.86 13.73
C LYS A 58 10.37 11.72 14.43
N GLU A 59 9.65 10.74 14.98
CA GLU A 59 10.25 9.55 15.59
C GLU A 59 11.11 8.77 14.60
N VAL A 60 10.57 8.50 13.40
CA VAL A 60 11.31 7.81 12.33
C VAL A 60 12.55 8.60 11.91
N GLN A 61 12.44 9.93 11.75
CA GLN A 61 13.61 10.77 11.45
C GLN A 61 14.67 10.70 12.54
N LYS A 62 14.28 10.70 13.82
CA LYS A 62 15.20 10.52 14.95
C LYS A 62 15.88 9.16 14.92
N LEU A 63 15.13 8.09 14.68
CA LEU A 63 15.68 6.73 14.59
C LEU A 63 16.68 6.58 13.44
N ARG A 64 16.38 7.19 12.28
CA ARG A 64 17.30 7.23 11.13
C ARG A 64 18.59 7.98 11.46
N LYS A 65 18.49 9.11 12.18
CA LYS A 65 19.68 9.84 12.66
C LYS A 65 20.51 9.03 13.67
N LEU A 66 19.86 8.17 14.45
CA LEU A 66 20.52 7.29 15.43
C LEU A 66 21.03 5.97 14.83
N GLY A 67 20.87 5.73 13.52
CA GLY A 67 21.28 4.49 12.86
C GLY A 67 20.51 3.25 13.29
N LYS A 68 19.33 3.41 13.91
CA LYS A 68 18.50 2.28 14.37
C LYS A 68 17.57 1.73 13.28
N ILE A 69 17.44 2.46 12.16
CA ILE A 69 16.73 2.17 10.90
C ILE A 69 17.49 2.86 9.79
#